data_AF-A0A941TXR4-F1
#
_entry.id   AF-A0A941TXR4-F1
#
_cell.length_a   1.000
_cell.length_b   1.000
_cell.length_c   1.000
_cell.angle_alpha   90.00
_cell.angle_beta   90.00
_cell.angle_gamma   90.00
#
_symmetry.space_group_name_H-M   'P 1'
#
loop_
_entity.id
_entity.type
_entity.pdbx_description
1 polymer ?
#
loop_
_entity_poly.entity_id
_entity_poly.type
_entity_poly.pdbx_seq_one_letter_code
_entity_poly.pdbx_strand_id
1 'polypeptide(L)'
;MALVARTDARGLRAAQAAAAEWASGEIPVSLIGLVLVADAPGRAPRALRYLAELVEGGVPATWRVPWCEAWRLGEGVDARTAPGAVRNLLTAVDGLLPVPAAVRLDASTSHRQEGEARV
;
A
#
# COMPACT_ATOMS: atom_id res chain seq x y z
N MET A 1 -0.02 -1.42 -5.86
CA MET A 1 1.08 -0.54 -5.39
C MET A 1 0.54 0.38 -4.32
N ALA A 2 1.28 0.66 -3.24
CA ALA A 2 0.87 1.64 -2.22
C ALA A 2 1.97 2.68 -2.03
N LEU A 3 1.60 3.94 -1.80
CA LEU A 3 2.52 4.99 -1.37
C LEU A 3 2.60 4.98 0.16
N VAL A 4 3.79 5.21 0.70
CA VAL A 4 4.00 5.33 2.15
C VAL A 4 4.83 6.58 2.42
N ALA A 5 4.36 7.41 3.33
CA ALA A 5 5.08 8.62 3.71
C ALA A 5 4.95 8.89 5.20
N ARG A 6 6.02 9.43 5.78
CA ARG A 6 5.93 10.01 7.12
C ARG A 6 5.24 11.38 7.07
N THR A 7 4.56 11.76 8.13
CA THR A 7 3.86 13.06 8.23
C THR A 7 4.78 14.25 8.47
N ASP A 8 6.08 14.12 8.19
CA ASP A 8 7.03 15.23 8.15
C ASP A 8 6.99 15.97 6.79
N ALA A 9 7.52 17.19 6.74
CA ALA A 9 7.44 18.03 5.54
C ALA A 9 8.06 17.38 4.29
N ARG A 10 9.13 16.60 4.46
CA ARG A 10 9.80 15.92 3.34
C ARG A 10 8.96 14.75 2.85
N GLY A 11 8.45 13.93 3.77
CA GLY A 11 7.59 12.80 3.45
C GLY A 11 6.32 13.22 2.73
N LEU A 12 5.63 14.25 3.23
CA LEU A 12 4.39 14.73 2.63
C LEU A 12 4.60 15.36 1.25
N ARG A 13 5.69 16.12 1.03
CA ARG A 13 6.03 16.64 -0.31
C ARG A 13 6.38 15.55 -1.30
N ALA A 14 7.11 14.53 -0.86
CA ALA A 14 7.41 13.37 -1.70
C ALA A 14 6.12 12.61 -2.08
N ALA A 15 5.21 12.42 -1.11
CA ALA A 15 3.91 11.82 -1.38
C ALA A 15 3.08 12.66 -2.38
N GLN A 16 3.09 13.98 -2.24
CA GLN A 16 2.42 14.88 -3.18
C GLN A 16 2.96 14.73 -4.60
N ALA A 17 4.28 14.72 -4.77
CA ALA A 17 4.91 14.57 -6.08
C ALA A 17 4.56 13.20 -6.71
N ALA A 18 4.71 12.11 -5.95
CA ALA A 18 4.37 10.77 -6.43
C ALA A 18 2.88 10.62 -6.76
N ALA A 19 1.98 11.23 -5.98
CA ALA A 19 0.55 11.24 -6.27
C ALA A 19 0.24 12.04 -7.55
N ALA A 20 0.91 13.16 -7.78
CA ALA A 20 0.76 13.96 -9.00
C ALA A 20 1.29 13.20 -10.24
N GLU A 21 2.45 12.55 -10.14
CA GLU A 21 3.01 11.71 -11.20
C GLU A 21 2.08 10.54 -11.53
N TRP A 22 1.54 9.85 -10.52
CA TRP A 22 0.54 8.80 -10.75
C TRP A 22 -0.73 9.35 -11.41
N ALA A 23 -1.26 10.47 -10.92
CA ALA A 23 -2.50 11.08 -11.43
C ALA A 23 -2.36 11.61 -12.88
N SER A 24 -1.13 11.88 -13.34
CA SER A 24 -0.86 12.24 -14.73
C SER A 24 -1.17 11.09 -15.73
N GLY A 25 -1.20 9.85 -15.25
CA GLY A 25 -1.37 8.65 -16.07
C GLY A 25 -0.06 8.15 -16.71
N GLU A 26 1.07 8.82 -16.51
CA GLU A 26 2.37 8.40 -17.05
C GLU A 26 2.97 7.17 -16.33
N ILE A 27 2.54 6.90 -15.10
CA ILE A 27 3.01 5.77 -14.30
C ILE A 27 2.00 4.61 -14.40
N PRO A 28 2.32 3.50 -15.11
CA PRO A 28 1.37 2.41 -15.36
C PRO A 28 1.26 1.45 -14.16
N VAL A 29 0.94 1.97 -12.98
CA VAL A 29 0.75 1.18 -11.76
C VAL A 29 -0.66 1.36 -11.21
N SER A 30 -1.24 0.26 -10.75
CA SER A 30 -2.48 0.31 -9.95
C SER A 30 -2.14 0.74 -8.52
N LEU A 31 -2.42 2.00 -8.21
CA LEU A 31 -2.28 2.57 -6.88
C LEU A 31 -3.50 2.21 -6.03
N ILE A 32 -3.28 1.54 -4.90
CA ILE A 32 -4.35 1.18 -3.96
C ILE A 32 -4.59 2.28 -2.91
N GLY A 33 -3.63 3.17 -2.70
CA GLY A 33 -3.77 4.30 -1.78
C GLY A 33 -2.45 4.75 -1.14
N LEU A 34 -2.59 5.61 -0.12
CA LEU A 34 -1.51 6.23 0.64
C LEU A 34 -1.55 5.79 2.11
N VAL A 35 -0.39 5.47 2.67
CA VAL A 35 -0.21 5.24 4.11
C VAL A 35 0.59 6.39 4.70
N LEU A 36 -0.05 7.14 5.60
CA LEU A 36 0.57 8.22 6.36
C LEU A 36 1.02 7.71 7.73
N VAL A 37 2.32 7.70 7.98
CA VAL A 37 2.92 7.27 9.26
C VAL A 37 3.28 8.50 10.07
N ALA A 38 2.77 8.60 11.31
CA ALA A 38 3.12 9.71 12.18
C ALA A 38 4.65 9.79 12.39
N ASP A 39 5.24 10.96 12.16
CA ASP A 39 6.68 11.20 12.31
C ASP A 39 7.10 11.46 13.76
N ALA A 40 6.16 11.87 14.60
CA ALA A 40 6.34 12.17 16.01
C ALA A 40 5.04 11.91 16.80
N PRO A 41 5.12 11.73 18.14
CA PRO A 41 3.91 11.62 18.96
C PRO A 41 3.12 12.92 19.01
N GLY A 42 1.82 12.79 19.26
CA GLY A 42 0.93 13.94 19.45
C GLY A 42 0.36 14.51 18.15
N ARG A 43 -0.10 15.77 18.22
CA ARG A 43 -0.79 16.43 17.11
C ARG A 43 0.21 17.14 16.20
N ALA A 44 0.24 16.76 14.92
CA ALA A 44 1.08 17.42 13.93
C ALA A 44 0.77 18.94 13.80
N PRO A 45 1.76 19.79 13.53
CA PRO A 45 1.58 21.21 13.20
C PRO A 45 0.52 21.43 12.10
N ARG A 46 -0.21 22.55 12.19
CA ARG A 46 -1.32 22.86 11.26
C ARG A 46 -0.92 22.78 9.79
N ALA A 47 0.27 23.30 9.44
CA ALA A 47 0.76 23.28 8.07
C ALA A 47 0.96 21.85 7.52
N LEU A 48 1.46 20.93 8.35
CA LEU A 48 1.64 19.53 7.94
C LEU A 48 0.30 18.80 7.81
N ARG A 49 -0.67 19.09 8.69
CA ARG A 49 -2.02 18.54 8.56
C ARG A 49 -2.70 18.99 7.27
N TYR A 50 -2.61 20.27 6.94
CA TYR A 50 -3.16 20.81 5.70
C TYR A 50 -2.50 20.18 4.47
N LEU A 51 -1.18 20.00 4.49
CA LEU A 51 -0.49 19.31 3.40
C LEU A 51 -0.90 17.84 3.29
N ALA A 52 -1.07 17.13 4.41
CA ALA A 52 -1.57 15.76 4.41
C ALA A 52 -2.99 15.66 3.81
N GLU A 53 -3.90 16.54 4.24
CA GLU A 53 -5.27 16.65 3.70
C GLU A 53 -5.26 16.93 2.19
N LEU A 54 -4.33 17.74 1.69
CA LEU A 54 -4.19 18.01 0.27
C LEU A 54 -3.76 16.77 -0.52
N VAL A 55 -2.76 16.03 -0.03
CA VAL A 55 -2.29 14.80 -0.71
C VAL A 55 -3.37 13.70 -0.66
N GLU A 56 -4.10 13.61 0.45
CA GLU A 56 -5.21 12.68 0.64
C GLU A 56 -6.29 12.81 -0.44
N GLY A 57 -6.60 14.03 -0.88
CA GLY A 57 -7.58 14.26 -1.94
C GLY A 57 -7.13 13.80 -3.33
N GLY A 58 -5.84 13.50 -3.52
CA GLY A 58 -5.25 13.11 -4.80
C GLY A 58 -5.04 11.61 -4.99
N VAL A 59 -5.46 10.76 -4.03
CA VAL A 59 -5.22 9.31 -4.06
C VAL A 59 -6.51 8.51 -3.80
N PRO A 60 -6.60 7.24 -4.23
CA PRO A 60 -7.84 6.46 -4.11
C PRO A 60 -8.32 6.19 -2.67
N ALA A 61 -7.37 6.01 -1.76
CA ALA A 61 -7.63 5.74 -0.35
C ALA A 61 -6.46 6.24 0.49
N THR A 62 -6.72 6.56 1.77
CA THR A 62 -5.66 6.89 2.73
C THR A 62 -5.88 6.19 4.06
N TRP A 63 -4.79 5.67 4.62
CA TRP A 63 -4.73 5.12 5.97
C TRP A 63 -3.70 5.87 6.81
N ARG A 64 -3.97 6.00 8.10
CA ARG A 64 -3.07 6.66 9.05
C ARG A 64 -2.55 5.65 10.05
N VAL A 65 -1.23 5.61 10.19
CA VAL A 65 -0.52 4.81 11.18
C VAL A 65 -0.02 5.75 12.28
N PRO A 66 -0.43 5.54 13.55
CA PRO A 66 -0.02 6.41 14.64
C PRO A 66 1.46 6.21 14.97
N TRP A 67 1.99 7.12 15.80
CA TRP A 67 3.30 6.96 16.39
C TRP A 67 3.32 5.72 17.29
N CYS A 68 4.31 4.84 17.12
CA CYS A 68 4.53 3.68 17.97
C CYS A 68 5.98 3.71 18.48
N GLU A 69 6.15 3.98 19.77
CA GLU A 69 7.49 4.09 20.38
C GLU A 69 8.26 2.77 20.28
N ALA A 70 7.60 1.64 20.51
CA ALA A 70 8.20 0.30 20.42
C ALA A 70 8.89 0.04 19.06
N TRP A 71 8.28 0.51 17.96
CA TRP A 71 8.88 0.35 16.63
C TRP A 71 10.15 1.19 16.43
N ARG A 72 10.24 2.35 17.09
CA ARG A 72 11.46 3.17 17.08
C ARG A 72 12.59 2.50 17.86
N LEU A 73 12.25 1.78 18.93
CA LEU A 73 13.19 1.02 19.74
C LEU A 73 13.62 -0.29 19.06
N GLY A 74 13.11 -0.59 17.87
CA GLY A 74 13.43 -1.83 17.14
C GLY A 74 12.81 -3.07 17.76
N GLU A 75 11.79 -2.92 18.60
CA GLU A 75 11.04 -4.05 19.13
C GLU A 75 10.32 -4.79 17.98
N GLY A 76 10.17 -6.11 18.13
CA GLY A 76 9.58 -6.95 17.10
C GLY A 76 8.18 -6.50 16.71
N VAL A 77 7.93 -6.36 15.40
CA VAL A 77 6.63 -5.98 14.86
C VAL A 77 5.77 -7.23 14.66
N ASP A 78 4.77 -7.42 15.53
CA ASP A 78 3.73 -8.45 15.37
C ASP A 78 2.41 -7.78 14.97
N ALA A 79 1.81 -8.22 13.86
CA ALA A 79 0.54 -7.72 13.36
C ALA A 79 -0.60 -7.87 14.39
N ARG A 80 -0.54 -8.87 15.27
CA ARG A 80 -1.55 -9.11 16.32
C ARG A 80 -1.45 -8.09 17.46
N THR A 81 -0.26 -7.55 17.72
CA THR A 81 0.00 -6.56 18.78
C THR A 81 0.10 -5.14 18.24
N ALA A 82 0.17 -4.96 16.91
CA ALA A 82 0.21 -3.66 16.26
C ALA A 82 -1.00 -2.78 16.62
N PRO A 83 -0.86 -1.44 16.60
CA PRO A 83 -1.97 -0.51 16.82
C PRO A 83 -3.19 -0.83 15.94
N GLY A 84 -4.40 -0.61 16.45
CA GLY A 84 -5.64 -0.96 15.72
C GLY A 84 -5.72 -0.37 14.32
N ALA A 85 -5.22 0.85 14.12
CA ALA A 85 -5.16 1.49 12.81
C ALA A 85 -4.30 0.72 11.79
N VAL A 86 -3.22 0.09 12.25
CA VAL A 86 -2.33 -0.76 11.43
C VAL A 86 -3.05 -2.05 11.06
N ARG A 87 -3.75 -2.67 12.01
CA ARG A 87 -4.53 -3.87 11.73
C ARG A 87 -5.64 -3.58 10.72
N ASN A 88 -6.34 -2.46 10.85
CA ASN A 88 -7.36 -2.04 9.89
C ASN A 88 -6.76 -1.78 8.50
N LEU A 89 -5.57 -1.16 8.44
CA LEU A 89 -4.81 -1.01 7.20
C LEU A 89 -4.49 -2.37 6.57
N LEU A 90 -3.97 -3.33 7.35
CA LEU A 90 -3.63 -4.67 6.87
C LEU A 90 -4.88 -5.37 6.29
N THR A 91 -6.01 -5.35 7.01
CA THR A 91 -7.27 -5.90 6.52
C THR A 91 -7.75 -5.22 5.23
N ALA A 92 -7.66 -3.88 5.17
CA ALA A 92 -8.09 -3.14 3.99
C ALA A 92 -7.21 -3.44 2.77
N VAL A 93 -5.89 -3.49 2.95
CA VAL A 93 -4.95 -3.83 1.87
C VAL A 93 -5.15 -5.26 1.40
N ASP A 94 -5.32 -6.22 2.31
CA ASP A 94 -5.55 -7.63 1.96
C ASP A 94 -6.79 -7.80 1.07
N GLY A 95 -7.89 -7.10 1.39
CA GLY A 95 -9.10 -7.10 0.56
C GLY A 95 -8.97 -6.40 -0.80
N LEU A 96 -7.93 -5.57 -0.99
CA LEU A 96 -7.65 -4.84 -2.23
C LEU A 96 -6.61 -5.52 -3.11
N LEU A 97 -5.83 -6.46 -2.57
CA LEU A 97 -4.84 -7.18 -3.34
C LEU A 97 -5.56 -8.17 -4.27
N PRO A 98 -5.34 -8.10 -5.59
CA PRO A 98 -5.83 -9.14 -6.48
C PRO A 98 -5.20 -10.47 -6.05
N VAL A 99 -6.03 -11.51 -5.94
CA VAL A 99 -5.51 -12.89 -5.77
C VAL A 99 -4.50 -13.12 -6.88
N PRO A 100 -3.24 -13.48 -6.55
CA PRO A 100 -2.20 -13.58 -7.57
C PRO A 100 -2.63 -14.57 -8.65
N ALA A 101 -2.63 -14.12 -9.91
CA ALA A 101 -2.95 -14.92 -11.08
C ALA A 101 -2.02 -16.14 -11.29
N ALA A 102 -0.97 -16.26 -10.48
CA ALA A 102 0.03 -17.31 -10.53
C ALA A 102 -0.48 -18.73 -10.19
N VAL A 103 -1.76 -18.90 -9.81
CA VAL A 103 -2.38 -20.23 -9.59
C VAL A 103 -3.15 -20.74 -10.82
N ARG A 104 -3.22 -20.01 -11.94
CA ARG A 104 -4.02 -20.42 -13.11
C ARG A 104 -3.26 -21.12 -14.24
N LEU A 105 -2.01 -21.54 -14.04
CA LEU A 105 -1.18 -22.18 -15.06
C LEU A 105 -0.79 -23.63 -14.70
N ASP A 106 -1.76 -24.51 -14.43
CA ASP A 106 -1.51 -25.96 -14.36
C ASP A 106 -2.62 -26.85 -14.95
N ALA A 107 -3.75 -26.31 -15.42
CA ALA A 107 -4.91 -27.13 -15.79
C ALA A 107 -5.18 -27.28 -17.31
N SER A 108 -4.24 -26.96 -18.22
CA SER A 108 -4.53 -27.08 -19.67
C SER A 108 -3.33 -27.45 -20.54
N THR A 109 -2.62 -28.54 -20.20
CA THR A 109 -1.69 -29.18 -21.17
C THR A 109 -1.61 -30.70 -21.04
N SER A 110 -2.76 -31.39 -20.92
CA SER A 110 -2.82 -32.85 -21.08
C SER A 110 -4.16 -33.29 -21.65
N HIS A 111 -4.42 -33.06 -22.94
CA HIS A 111 -5.35 -33.88 -23.74
C HIS A 111 -5.33 -33.46 -25.23
N ARG A 112 -4.21 -33.69 -25.92
CA ARG A 112 -4.20 -33.90 -27.38
C ARG A 112 -2.81 -34.37 -27.83
N GLN A 113 -2.61 -35.68 -27.83
CA GLN A 113 -1.83 -36.44 -28.82
C GLN A 113 -1.63 -37.88 -28.33
N GLU A 114 -2.63 -38.73 -28.56
CA GLU A 114 -2.40 -40.15 -28.86
C GLU A 114 -3.36 -40.48 -29.99
N GLY A 115 -2.83 -40.37 -31.20
CA GLY A 115 -3.61 -40.51 -32.42
C GLY A 115 -2.71 -40.48 -33.64
N GLU A 116 -1.54 -41.11 -33.61
CA GLU A 116 -0.82 -41.47 -34.84
C GLU A 116 0.29 -42.50 -34.58
N ALA A 117 -0.03 -43.78 -34.76
CA ALA A 117 0.91 -44.82 -35.18
C ALA A 117 0.12 -46.05 -35.66
N ARG A 118 -0.28 -46.03 -36.94
CA ARG A 118 -0.47 -47.25 -37.73
C ARG A 118 0.80 -47.41 -38.57
N VAL A 119 1.57 -48.47 -38.34
CA VAL A 119 2.11 -49.41 -39.36
C VAL A 119 2.34 -50.74 -38.67
#